data_AF-A0A368SD62-F1
#
_entry.id   AF-A0A368SD62-F1
#
_cell.length_a   1.000
_cell.length_b   1.000
_cell.length_c   1.000
_cell.angle_alpha   90.00
_cell.angle_beta   90.00
_cell.angle_gamma   90.00
#
_symmetry.space_group_name_H-M   'P 1'
#
loop_
_entity.id
_entity.type
_entity.pdbx_description
1 polymer ?
#
loop_
_entity_poly.entity_id
_entity_poly.type
_entity_poly.pdbx_seq_one_letter_code
_entity_poly.pdbx_strand_id
1 'polypeptide(L)'
;MHWEDYHNTCSTLRSEQEFVYFLETLSSKTKWFKNFRSAESSERKRIERVVFYHAVKIAKECTHIFTTLLHTGYSEYLWSIRFDKTWYEDFACIYFEIWKLIAKQKMSFKDALDQVKEKGMCSLCRFELEAELDNDQQWWLGPGPMTRHYNIYVAEIDENLTDAEAYKLVMEAV
;
A
#
# COMPACT_ATOMS: atom_id res chain seq x y z
N MET A 1 -15.91 16.35 -19.29
CA MET A 1 -14.53 16.74 -19.61
C MET A 1 -14.57 17.46 -20.94
N HIS A 2 -14.23 18.75 -21.00
CA HIS A 2 -14.29 19.52 -22.25
C HIS A 2 -13.11 19.13 -23.17
N TRP A 3 -13.31 19.22 -24.48
CA TRP A 3 -12.29 18.91 -25.49
C TRP A 3 -11.00 19.74 -25.32
N GLU A 4 -11.11 20.95 -24.80
CA GLU A 4 -9.97 21.82 -24.47
C GLU A 4 -9.15 21.30 -23.27
N ASP A 5 -9.81 20.69 -22.27
CA ASP A 5 -9.11 20.05 -21.13
C ASP A 5 -8.38 18.78 -21.58
N TYR A 6 -8.97 18.03 -22.52
CA TYR A 6 -8.36 16.86 -23.14
C TYR A 6 -7.13 17.23 -24.00
N HIS A 7 -7.20 18.31 -24.77
CA HIS A 7 -6.06 18.77 -25.57
C HIS A 7 -4.90 19.30 -24.70
N ASN A 8 -5.18 19.87 -23.53
CA ASN A 8 -4.16 20.27 -22.55
C ASN A 8 -3.51 19.10 -21.81
N THR A 9 -4.04 17.88 -21.98
CA THR A 9 -3.44 16.64 -21.47
C THR A 9 -2.80 15.80 -22.59
N CYS A 10 -2.85 16.27 -23.85
CA CYS A 10 -2.12 15.64 -24.95
C CYS A 10 -0.61 15.80 -24.71
N SER A 11 0.00 14.73 -24.22
CA SER A 11 1.43 14.60 -24.11
C SER A 11 2.02 14.56 -25.53
N THR A 12 3.01 15.41 -25.79
CA THR A 12 3.86 15.27 -26.98
C THR A 12 4.85 14.13 -26.74
N LEU A 13 5.37 13.51 -27.80
CA LEU A 13 6.46 12.53 -27.66
C LEU A 13 7.62 13.07 -26.79
N ARG A 14 7.91 14.37 -26.90
CA ARG A 14 8.94 15.04 -26.10
C ARG A 14 8.59 15.12 -24.62
N SER A 15 7.33 15.44 -24.27
CA SER A 15 6.90 15.48 -22.87
C SER A 15 6.80 14.08 -22.26
N GLU A 16 6.45 13.06 -23.05
CA GLU A 16 6.50 11.66 -22.62
C GLU A 16 7.93 11.20 -22.36
N GLN A 17 8.88 11.56 -23.22
CA GLN A 17 10.31 11.28 -23.00
C GLN A 17 10.83 11.95 -21.73
N GLU A 18 10.46 13.21 -21.47
CA GLU A 18 10.82 13.90 -20.23
C GLU A 18 10.15 13.27 -19.00
N PHE A 19 8.93 12.77 -19.12
CA PHE A 19 8.26 12.04 -18.03
C PHE A 19 8.99 10.75 -17.67
N VAL A 20 9.35 9.95 -18.67
CA VAL A 20 10.14 8.72 -18.48
C VAL A 20 11.50 9.05 -17.88
N TYR A 21 12.21 10.03 -18.44
CA TYR A 21 13.49 10.50 -17.91
C TYR A 21 13.37 10.90 -16.44
N PHE A 22 12.33 11.66 -16.08
CA PHE A 22 12.08 12.09 -14.72
C PHE A 22 11.91 10.90 -13.77
N LEU A 23 11.02 9.95 -14.11
CA LEU A 23 10.74 8.79 -13.26
C LEU A 23 11.93 7.87 -13.11
N GLU A 24 12.62 7.54 -14.20
CA GLU A 24 13.80 6.67 -14.18
C GLU A 24 14.94 7.30 -13.38
N THR A 25 15.19 8.59 -13.58
CA THR A 25 16.22 9.32 -12.85
C THR A 25 15.91 9.41 -11.36
N LEU A 26 14.65 9.70 -11.01
CA LEU A 26 14.20 9.75 -9.63
C LEU A 26 14.33 8.38 -8.95
N SER A 27 13.83 7.33 -9.61
CA SER A 27 13.90 5.93 -9.14
C SER A 27 15.35 5.49 -8.92
N SER A 28 16.25 5.80 -9.86
CA SER A 28 17.68 5.49 -9.75
C SER A 28 18.34 6.23 -8.58
N LYS A 29 18.16 7.56 -8.48
CA LYS A 29 18.77 8.39 -7.44
C LYS A 29 18.24 8.09 -6.04
N THR A 30 17.03 7.54 -5.94
CA THR A 30 16.37 7.23 -4.67
C THR A 30 16.13 5.74 -4.46
N LYS A 31 16.88 4.87 -5.17
CA LYS A 31 16.80 3.41 -5.00
C LYS A 31 16.98 2.95 -3.55
N TRP A 32 17.81 3.67 -2.78
CA TRP A 32 18.04 3.41 -1.36
C TRP A 32 16.77 3.62 -0.51
N PHE A 33 15.86 4.50 -0.94
CA PHE A 33 14.62 4.77 -0.22
C PHE A 33 13.68 3.56 -0.19
N LYS A 34 13.69 2.72 -1.24
CA LYS A 34 12.91 1.47 -1.29
C LYS A 34 13.26 0.48 -0.17
N ASN A 35 14.50 0.53 0.32
CA ASN A 35 14.99 -0.34 1.38
C ASN A 35 14.98 0.35 2.76
N PHE A 36 14.56 1.61 2.83
CA PHE A 36 14.53 2.36 4.07
C PHE A 36 13.34 1.92 4.92
N ARG A 37 13.62 1.16 5.99
CA ARG A 37 12.63 0.81 7.02
C ARG A 37 12.88 1.72 8.22
N SER A 38 11.95 2.63 8.49
CA SER A 38 11.92 3.35 9.78
C SER A 38 10.53 3.22 10.39
N ALA A 39 10.50 2.82 11.67
CA ALA A 39 9.29 2.77 12.47
C ALA A 39 8.82 4.17 12.89
N GLU A 40 9.68 5.19 12.81
CA GLU A 40 9.38 6.54 13.25
C GLU A 40 8.85 7.42 12.11
N SER A 41 7.62 7.93 12.29
CA SER A 41 6.96 8.84 11.35
C SER A 41 7.79 10.10 11.03
N SER A 42 8.54 10.61 12.01
CA SER A 42 9.38 11.81 11.90
C SER A 42 10.56 11.59 10.96
N GLU A 43 11.25 10.46 11.08
CA GLU A 43 12.39 10.08 10.25
C GLU A 43 11.95 9.80 8.82
N ARG A 44 10.82 9.09 8.64
CA ARG A 44 10.20 8.86 7.33
C ARG A 44 9.87 10.17 6.62
N LYS A 45 9.22 11.13 7.30
CA LYS A 45 8.94 12.47 6.75
C LYS A 45 10.21 13.21 6.35
N ARG A 46 11.30 13.05 7.10
CA ARG A 46 12.60 13.65 6.76
C ARG A 46 13.16 13.06 5.48
N ILE A 47 13.11 11.75 5.32
CA ILE A 47 13.59 11.07 4.12
C ILE A 47 12.72 11.39 2.90
N GLU A 48 11.39 11.43 3.05
CA GLU A 48 10.48 11.83 1.97
C GLU A 48 10.77 13.25 1.47
N ARG A 49 11.15 14.18 2.35
CA ARG A 49 11.62 15.51 1.94
C ARG A 49 12.89 15.45 1.10
N VAL A 50 13.82 14.53 1.39
CA VAL A 50 15.02 14.35 0.56
C VAL A 50 14.64 13.85 -0.84
N VAL A 51 13.72 12.89 -0.93
CA VAL A 51 13.18 12.39 -2.21
C VAL A 51 12.48 13.52 -2.98
N PHE A 52 11.70 14.36 -2.30
CA PHE A 52 11.07 15.54 -2.89
C PHE A 52 12.11 16.50 -3.50
N TYR A 53 13.20 16.80 -2.78
CA TYR A 53 14.24 17.68 -3.32
C TYR A 53 14.92 17.10 -4.56
N HIS A 54 15.13 15.79 -4.61
CA HIS A 54 15.61 15.14 -5.83
C HIS A 54 14.62 15.31 -6.97
N ALA A 55 13.32 15.09 -6.74
CA ALA A 55 12.28 15.29 -7.74
C ALA A 55 12.26 16.74 -8.25
N VAL A 56 12.26 17.73 -7.37
CA VAL A 56 12.30 19.15 -7.75
C VAL A 56 13.54 19.50 -8.58
N LYS A 57 14.70 18.91 -8.24
CA LYS A 57 15.93 19.15 -9.00
C LYS A 57 15.85 18.60 -10.42
N ILE A 58 15.31 17.40 -10.60
CA ILE A 58 15.14 16.77 -11.92
C ILE A 58 14.05 17.49 -12.72
N ALA A 59 12.96 17.89 -12.07
CA ALA A 59 11.87 18.64 -12.69
C ALA A 59 12.35 19.94 -13.35
N LYS A 60 13.37 20.61 -12.80
CA LYS A 60 13.97 21.81 -13.41
C LYS A 60 14.63 21.55 -14.77
N GLU A 61 15.03 20.30 -15.04
CA GLU A 61 15.63 19.88 -16.31
C GLU A 61 14.56 19.53 -17.37
N CYS A 62 13.30 19.38 -16.95
CA CYS A 62 12.18 19.01 -17.82
C CYS A 62 11.36 20.27 -18.15
N THR A 63 11.53 20.82 -19.36
CA THR A 63 10.91 22.11 -19.73
C THR A 63 9.68 21.97 -20.63
N HIS A 64 9.37 20.76 -21.10
CA HIS A 64 8.29 20.49 -22.07
C HIS A 64 7.15 19.66 -21.46
N ILE A 65 7.30 19.22 -20.22
CA ILE A 65 6.28 18.49 -19.47
C ILE A 65 5.48 19.42 -18.56
N PHE A 66 4.19 19.11 -18.39
CA PHE A 66 3.35 19.80 -17.43
C PHE A 66 3.76 19.48 -15.99
N THR A 67 3.88 20.53 -15.16
CA THR A 67 4.18 20.39 -13.73
C THR A 67 3.18 19.49 -13.00
N THR A 68 1.92 19.47 -13.43
CA THR A 68 0.88 18.57 -12.90
C THR A 68 1.24 17.11 -13.15
N LEU A 69 1.75 16.76 -14.33
CA LEU A 69 2.15 15.41 -14.67
C LEU A 69 3.40 14.97 -13.87
N LEU A 70 4.36 15.88 -13.68
CA LEU A 70 5.51 15.65 -12.79
C LEU A 70 5.08 15.43 -11.34
N HIS A 71 4.10 16.21 -10.86
CA HIS A 71 3.56 16.05 -9.52
C HIS A 71 2.82 14.71 -9.36
N THR A 72 2.01 14.32 -10.34
CA THR A 72 1.35 13.01 -10.37
C THR A 72 2.36 11.88 -10.39
N GLY A 73 3.36 11.92 -11.28
CA GLY A 73 4.40 10.89 -11.35
C GLY A 73 5.24 10.80 -10.08
N TYR A 74 5.58 11.93 -9.45
CA TYR A 74 6.22 11.93 -8.12
C TYR A 74 5.34 11.30 -7.04
N SER A 75 4.04 11.63 -7.05
CA SER A 75 3.08 11.07 -6.12
C SER A 75 3.01 9.55 -6.30
N GLU A 76 2.72 9.07 -7.52
CA GLU A 76 2.67 7.64 -7.85
C GLU A 76 3.98 6.92 -7.50
N TYR A 77 5.13 7.53 -7.76
CA TYR A 77 6.43 7.00 -7.34
C TYR A 77 6.52 6.82 -5.83
N LEU A 78 6.16 7.85 -5.05
CA LEU A 78 6.10 7.71 -3.59
C LEU A 78 5.09 6.65 -3.16
N TRP A 79 3.90 6.63 -3.76
CA TRP A 79 2.87 5.63 -3.46
C TRP A 79 3.42 4.21 -3.69
N SER A 80 4.04 3.91 -4.83
CA SER A 80 4.64 2.58 -5.07
C SER A 80 5.64 2.18 -3.99
N ILE A 81 6.47 3.10 -3.50
CA ILE A 81 7.47 2.78 -2.46
C ILE A 81 6.83 2.60 -1.09
N ARG A 82 5.82 3.42 -0.79
CA ARG A 82 5.13 3.39 0.51
C ARG A 82 4.21 2.17 0.63
N PHE A 83 3.54 1.81 -0.46
CA PHE A 83 2.48 0.82 -0.47
C PHE A 83 2.99 -0.59 -0.81
N ASP A 84 3.91 -0.75 -1.77
CA ASP A 84 4.26 -2.09 -2.30
C ASP A 84 4.97 -3.01 -1.30
N LYS A 85 5.47 -2.51 -0.18
CA LYS A 85 6.16 -3.35 0.80
C LYS A 85 5.59 -3.27 2.20
N THR A 86 5.43 -2.08 2.75
CA THR A 86 4.95 -1.93 4.14
C THR A 86 3.47 -2.27 4.26
N TRP A 87 2.66 -1.93 3.25
CA TRP A 87 1.22 -2.18 3.29
C TRP A 87 0.92 -3.68 3.11
N TYR A 88 1.55 -4.33 2.12
CA TYR A 88 1.44 -5.79 1.94
C TYR A 88 1.98 -6.58 3.15
N GLU A 89 3.12 -6.18 3.72
CA GLU A 89 3.64 -6.81 4.95
C GLU A 89 2.68 -6.62 6.14
N ASP A 90 2.08 -5.44 6.31
CA ASP A 90 1.13 -5.16 7.38
C ASP A 90 -0.17 -5.96 7.23
N PHE A 91 -0.75 -6.02 6.03
CA PHE A 91 -1.94 -6.84 5.75
C PHE A 91 -1.65 -8.33 5.90
N ALA A 92 -0.51 -8.81 5.42
CA ALA A 92 -0.12 -10.21 5.60
C ALA A 92 0.08 -10.55 7.07
N CYS A 93 0.65 -9.65 7.88
CA CYS A 93 0.74 -9.83 9.33
C CYS A 93 -0.65 -9.92 9.98
N ILE A 94 -1.59 -9.06 9.58
CA ILE A 94 -2.97 -9.07 10.08
C ILE A 94 -3.65 -10.39 9.70
N TYR A 95 -3.67 -10.73 8.42
CA TYR A 95 -4.33 -11.95 7.94
C TYR A 95 -3.72 -13.21 8.52
N PHE A 96 -2.40 -13.23 8.74
CA PHE A 96 -1.74 -14.35 9.40
C PHE A 96 -2.18 -14.51 10.86
N GLU A 97 -2.28 -13.41 11.61
CA GLU A 97 -2.77 -13.49 12.99
C GLU A 97 -4.24 -13.85 13.07
N ILE A 98 -5.08 -13.31 12.17
CA ILE A 98 -6.49 -13.73 12.04
C ILE A 98 -6.56 -15.23 11.73
N TRP A 99 -5.78 -15.71 10.75
CA TRP A 99 -5.70 -17.13 10.40
C TRP A 99 -5.30 -17.98 11.60
N LYS A 100 -4.28 -17.59 12.35
CA LYS A 100 -3.82 -18.32 13.54
C LYS A 100 -4.89 -18.39 14.62
N LEU A 101 -5.65 -17.32 14.84
CA LEU A 101 -6.77 -17.30 15.78
C LEU A 101 -7.92 -18.20 15.32
N ILE A 102 -8.25 -18.20 14.03
CA ILE A 102 -9.36 -18.99 13.48
C ILE A 102 -8.98 -20.47 13.32
N ALA A 103 -7.89 -20.76 12.61
CA ALA A 103 -7.47 -22.11 12.26
C ALA A 103 -6.99 -22.89 13.49
N LYS A 104 -6.14 -22.29 14.33
CA LYS A 104 -5.52 -22.97 15.47
C LYS A 104 -6.31 -22.83 16.76
N GLN A 105 -6.96 -21.70 16.99
CA GLN A 105 -7.74 -21.45 18.22
C GLN A 105 -9.25 -21.57 18.04
N LYS A 106 -9.73 -21.89 16.82
CA LYS A 106 -11.14 -22.10 16.47
C LYS A 106 -12.04 -20.91 16.84
N MET A 107 -11.50 -19.70 16.76
CA MET A 107 -12.24 -18.46 16.98
C MET A 107 -13.11 -18.11 15.77
N SER A 108 -14.17 -17.34 15.99
CA SER A 108 -14.89 -16.72 14.89
C SER A 108 -14.03 -15.62 14.25
N PHE A 109 -14.29 -15.30 12.97
CA PHE A 109 -13.55 -14.24 12.28
C PHE A 109 -13.68 -12.89 13.00
N LYS A 110 -14.86 -12.61 13.56
CA LYS A 110 -15.14 -11.39 14.29
C LYS A 110 -14.33 -11.29 15.58
N ASP A 111 -14.32 -12.34 16.39
CA ASP A 111 -13.54 -12.36 17.63
C ASP A 111 -12.04 -12.25 17.36
N ALA A 112 -11.58 -12.82 16.24
CA ALA A 112 -10.20 -12.70 15.80
C ALA A 112 -9.85 -11.26 15.39
N LEU A 113 -10.74 -10.60 14.63
CA LEU A 113 -10.57 -9.22 14.19
C LEU A 113 -10.52 -8.24 15.38
N ASP A 114 -11.43 -8.41 16.34
CA ASP A 114 -11.47 -7.62 17.58
C ASP A 114 -10.17 -7.77 18.38
N GLN A 115 -9.65 -9.00 18.54
CA GLN A 115 -8.38 -9.24 19.24
C GLN A 115 -7.16 -8.65 18.52
N VAL A 116 -7.11 -8.73 17.20
CA VAL A 116 -6.00 -8.13 16.42
C VAL A 116 -6.02 -6.61 16.57
N LYS A 117 -7.20 -5.99 16.59
CA LYS A 117 -7.37 -4.56 16.86
C LYS A 117 -6.94 -4.19 18.27
N GLU A 118 -7.35 -4.93 19.30
CA GLU A 118 -6.97 -4.68 20.70
C GLU A 118 -5.46 -4.81 20.93
N LYS A 119 -4.80 -5.75 20.25
CA LYS A 119 -3.33 -5.90 20.28
C LYS A 119 -2.58 -4.73 19.64
N GLY A 120 -3.28 -3.82 18.95
CA GLY A 120 -2.67 -2.67 18.28
C GLY A 120 -1.71 -3.07 17.16
N MET A 121 -1.94 -4.22 16.53
CA MET A 121 -1.08 -4.71 15.46
C MET A 121 -1.25 -3.84 14.20
N CYS A 122 -0.13 -3.54 13.54
CA CYS A 122 -0.07 -2.90 12.22
C CYS A 122 -0.79 -1.53 12.14
N SER A 123 -0.08 -0.46 12.55
CA SER A 123 -0.65 0.90 12.68
C SER A 123 -1.25 1.49 11.40
N LEU A 124 -0.83 1.03 10.22
CA LEU A 124 -1.30 1.56 8.94
C LEU A 124 -2.64 0.99 8.51
N CYS A 125 -3.03 -0.19 8.97
CA CYS A 125 -4.26 -0.88 8.56
C CYS A 125 -5.40 -0.72 9.60
N ARG A 126 -5.20 0.15 10.60
CA ARG A 126 -6.15 0.37 11.68
C ARG A 126 -7.48 0.90 11.15
N PHE A 127 -7.45 1.77 10.15
CA PHE A 127 -8.65 2.34 9.56
C PHE A 127 -9.51 1.24 8.90
N GLU A 128 -8.88 0.31 8.20
CA GLU A 128 -9.53 -0.80 7.53
C GLU A 128 -10.11 -1.80 8.54
N LEU A 129 -9.39 -2.10 9.64
CA LEU A 129 -9.91 -2.91 10.74
C LEU A 129 -11.13 -2.26 11.42
N GLU A 130 -11.09 -0.95 11.67
CA GLU A 130 -12.20 -0.20 12.25
C GLU A 130 -13.40 -0.18 11.29
N ALA A 131 -13.18 0.09 10.00
CA ALA A 131 -14.23 0.09 8.99
C ALA A 131 -14.90 -1.29 8.84
N GLU A 132 -14.13 -2.38 8.91
CA GLU A 132 -14.66 -3.74 8.82
C GLU A 132 -15.57 -4.07 10.02
N LEU A 133 -15.19 -3.65 11.24
CA LEU A 133 -16.00 -3.83 12.45
C LEU A 133 -17.25 -2.94 12.47
N ASP A 134 -17.16 -1.73 11.91
CA ASP A 134 -18.31 -0.81 11.81
C ASP A 134 -19.32 -1.26 10.74
N ASN A 135 -18.86 -1.91 9.67
CA ASN A 135 -19.69 -2.42 8.57
C ASN A 135 -20.67 -3.52 9.02
N ASP A 136 -20.43 -4.14 10.18
CA ASP A 136 -21.31 -5.12 10.81
C ASP A 136 -22.67 -4.51 11.23
N GLN A 137 -22.79 -3.18 11.32
CA GLN A 137 -24.07 -2.49 11.52
C GLN A 137 -24.93 -2.44 10.23
N GLN A 138 -24.36 -2.79 9.08
CA GLN A 138 -25.00 -2.75 7.76
C GLN A 138 -24.99 -4.13 7.08
N TRP A 139 -25.56 -5.12 7.77
CA TRP A 139 -25.74 -6.53 7.35
C TRP A 139 -26.23 -6.78 5.91
N TRP A 140 -26.86 -5.78 5.27
CA TRP A 140 -27.38 -5.83 3.90
C TRP A 140 -26.34 -5.53 2.81
N LEU A 141 -25.15 -5.01 3.15
CA LEU A 141 -24.04 -4.76 2.21
C LEU A 141 -23.13 -5.99 1.99
N GLY A 142 -23.38 -7.08 2.73
CA GLY A 142 -22.57 -8.30 2.70
C GLY A 142 -21.23 -8.14 3.43
N PRO A 143 -20.38 -9.18 3.42
CA PRO A 143 -19.09 -9.14 4.13
C PRO A 143 -18.21 -8.01 3.59
N GLY A 144 -17.51 -7.33 4.50
CA GLY A 144 -16.58 -6.25 4.16
C GLY A 144 -15.36 -6.75 3.38
N PRO A 145 -14.55 -5.82 2.85
CA PRO A 145 -13.41 -6.15 2.01
C PRO A 145 -12.41 -7.09 2.69
N MET A 146 -12.18 -6.94 4.00
CA MET A 146 -11.22 -7.79 4.70
C MET A 146 -11.76 -9.21 4.89
N THR A 147 -13.03 -9.36 5.27
CA THR A 147 -13.69 -10.67 5.41
C THR A 147 -13.71 -11.40 4.07
N ARG A 148 -14.03 -10.71 2.97
CA ARG A 148 -14.04 -11.32 1.62
C ARG A 148 -12.66 -11.83 1.23
N HIS A 149 -11.63 -10.99 1.37
CA HIS A 149 -10.29 -11.37 1.01
C HIS A 149 -9.79 -12.57 1.84
N TYR A 150 -10.03 -12.55 3.16
CA TYR A 150 -9.68 -13.67 4.03
C TYR A 150 -10.35 -14.97 3.59
N ASN A 151 -11.66 -14.94 3.35
CA ASN A 151 -12.41 -16.14 2.96
C ASN A 151 -11.98 -16.72 1.62
N ILE A 152 -11.57 -15.88 0.67
CA ILE A 152 -11.17 -16.31 -0.67
C ILE A 152 -9.75 -16.88 -0.66
N TYR A 153 -8.81 -16.24 0.06
CA TYR A 153 -7.39 -16.52 -0.13
C TYR A 153 -6.67 -17.09 1.10
N VAL A 154 -7.22 -16.96 2.30
CA VAL A 154 -6.52 -17.27 3.56
C VAL A 154 -7.21 -18.39 4.35
N ALA A 155 -8.53 -18.47 4.31
CA ALA A 155 -9.31 -19.40 5.14
C ALA A 155 -9.01 -20.88 4.88
N GLU A 156 -8.58 -21.24 3.66
CA GLU A 156 -8.27 -22.62 3.26
C GLU A 156 -6.81 -23.04 3.54
N ILE A 157 -5.99 -22.16 4.11
CA ILE A 157 -4.61 -22.50 4.49
C ILE A 157 -4.65 -23.53 5.63
N ASP A 158 -3.99 -24.67 5.41
CA ASP A 158 -3.99 -25.82 6.33
C ASP A 158 -3.44 -25.46 7.73
N GLU A 159 -4.26 -25.73 8.75
CA GLU A 159 -3.96 -25.46 10.15
C GLU A 159 -2.76 -26.22 10.71
N ASN A 160 -2.37 -27.33 10.07
CA ASN A 160 -1.23 -28.15 10.47
C ASN A 160 0.11 -27.59 9.99
N LEU A 161 0.11 -26.56 9.13
CA LEU A 161 1.33 -25.92 8.68
C LEU A 161 2.06 -25.22 9.83
N THR A 162 3.38 -25.17 9.69
CA THR A 162 4.18 -24.33 10.59
C THR A 162 3.84 -22.86 10.36
N ASP A 163 4.02 -22.05 11.41
CA ASP A 163 3.76 -20.60 11.34
C ASP A 163 4.54 -19.94 10.19
N ALA A 164 5.76 -20.40 9.90
CA ALA A 164 6.58 -19.86 8.82
C ALA A 164 6.04 -20.20 7.42
N GLU A 165 5.54 -21.42 7.22
CA GLU A 165 4.97 -21.87 5.94
C GLU A 165 3.63 -21.18 5.67
N ALA A 166 2.76 -21.13 6.68
CA ALA A 166 1.48 -20.43 6.58
C ALA A 166 1.67 -18.92 6.33
N TYR A 167 2.61 -18.27 7.04
CA TYR A 167 2.91 -16.86 6.80
C TYR A 167 3.36 -16.60 5.36
N LYS A 168 4.17 -17.49 4.78
CA LYS A 168 4.59 -17.37 3.38
C LYS A 168 3.40 -17.45 2.42
N LEU A 169 2.47 -18.37 2.64
CA LEU A 169 1.25 -18.47 1.82
C LEU A 169 0.34 -17.24 1.97
N VAL A 170 0.22 -16.70 3.18
CA VAL A 170 -0.49 -15.44 3.42
C VAL A 170 0.18 -14.28 2.69
N MET A 171 1.50 -14.17 2.73
CA MET A 171 2.26 -13.16 1.98
C MET A 171 2.10 -13.26 0.46
N GLU A 172 1.84 -14.45 -0.09
CA GLU A 172 1.58 -14.66 -1.52
C GLU A 172 0.12 -14.35 -1.91
N ALA A 173 -0.79 -14.36 -0.93
CA ALA A 173 -2.23 -14.12 -1.10
C ALA A 173 -2.63 -12.64 -1.06
N VAL A 174 -1.83 -11.80 -0.36
CA VAL A 174 -2.05 -10.37 -0.15
C VAL A 174 -1.38 -9.56 -1.26
#